data_AF-A0A6S4UFB5-F1
#
_entry.id   AF-A0A6S4UFB5-F1
#
_cell.length_a   1.000
_cell.length_b   1.000
_cell.length_c   1.000
_cell.angle_alpha   90.00
_cell.angle_beta   90.00
_cell.angle_gamma   90.00
#
_symmetry.space_group_name_H-M   'P 1'
#
loop_
_entity.id
_entity.type
_entity.pdbx_description
1 polymer ?
#
loop_
_entity_poly.entity_id
_entity_poly.type
_entity_poly.pdbx_seq_one_letter_code
_entity_poly.pdbx_strand_id
1 'polypeptide(L)' 'MAKRFSTEFKQQVIEYALANSHEPLAAIARKLGMDYSTLDKWVRDT' A
#
# COMPACT_ATOMS: atom_id res chain seq x y z
N MET A 1 13.46 -8.53 -14.42
CA MET A 1 13.62 -8.47 -12.95
C MET A 1 12.30 -7.97 -12.37
N ALA A 2 11.45 -8.86 -11.88
CA ALA A 2 10.30 -8.43 -11.10
C ALA A 2 10.86 -7.71 -9.87
N LYS A 3 10.64 -6.39 -9.76
CA LYS A 3 10.85 -5.66 -8.51
C LYS A 3 9.86 -6.25 -7.50
N ARG A 4 10.23 -7.38 -6.90
CA ARG A 4 9.52 -7.98 -5.78
C ARG A 4 9.69 -6.98 -4.65
N PHE A 5 8.66 -6.18 -4.42
CA PHE A 5 8.51 -5.52 -3.13
C PHE A 5 8.69 -6.59 -2.06
N SER A 6 9.54 -6.32 -1.07
CA SER A 6 9.71 -7.22 0.06
C SER A 6 8.37 -7.45 0.74
N THR A 7 8.14 -8.66 1.23
CA THR A 7 6.90 -9.01 1.94
C THR A 7 6.69 -8.08 3.14
N GLU A 8 7.77 -7.71 3.83
CA GLU A 8 7.78 -6.70 4.89
C GLU A 8 7.31 -5.33 4.41
N PHE A 9 7.74 -4.87 3.23
CA PHE A 9 7.27 -3.59 2.68
C PHE A 9 5.78 -3.65 2.36
N LYS A 10 5.29 -4.75 1.76
CA LYS A 10 3.84 -4.93 1.52
C LYS A 10 3.06 -4.85 2.83
N GLN A 11 3.52 -5.55 3.88
CA GLN A 11 2.86 -5.54 5.19
C GLN A 11 2.88 -4.15 5.83
N GLN A 12 4.02 -3.45 5.88
CA GLN A 12 4.11 -2.10 6.44
C GLN A 12 3.17 -1.12 5.72
N VAL A 13 3.09 -1.23 4.40
CA VAL A 13 2.21 -0.38 3.59
C VAL A 13 0.73 -0.66 3.88
N ILE A 14 0.35 -1.94 4.01
CA ILE A 14 -1.03 -2.33 4.35
C ILE A 14 -1.37 -1.89 5.77
N GLU A 15 -0.50 -2.14 6.74
CA GLU A 15 -0.69 -1.70 8.14
C GLU A 15 -0.80 -0.18 8.23
N TYR A 16 0.04 0.56 7.49
CA TYR A 16 -0.04 2.00 7.42
C TYR A 16 -1.36 2.47 6.79
N ALA A 17 -1.82 1.82 5.71
CA ALA A 17 -3.08 2.13 5.08
C ALA A 17 -4.29 1.86 6.00
N LEU A 18 -4.27 0.75 6.74
CA LEU A 18 -5.31 0.39 7.71
C LEU A 18 -5.30 1.34 8.92
N ALA A 19 -4.11 1.67 9.45
CA ALA A 19 -3.96 2.63 10.54
C ALA A 19 -4.39 4.05 10.14
N ASN A 20 -4.19 4.42 8.87
CA ASN A 20 -4.60 5.69 8.30
C ASN A 20 -5.88 5.56 7.46
N SER A 21 -6.84 4.73 7.91
CA SER A 21 -8.14 4.55 7.22
C SER A 21 -8.98 5.84 7.10
N HIS A 22 -8.58 6.92 7.79
CA HIS A 22 -9.18 8.25 7.65
C HIS A 22 -8.65 9.01 6.41
N GLU A 23 -7.48 8.65 5.90
CA GLU A 23 -6.93 9.20 4.66
C GLU A 23 -7.35 8.32 3.45
N PRO A 24 -7.60 8.93 2.28
CA PRO A 24 -7.85 8.15 1.09
C PRO A 24 -6.59 7.37 0.68
N LEU A 25 -6.74 6.10 0.33
CA LEU A 25 -5.66 5.23 -0.17
C LEU A 25 -4.86 5.88 -1.31
N ALA A 26 -5.50 6.69 -2.16
CA ALA A 26 -4.80 7.43 -3.21
C ALA A 26 -3.77 8.45 -2.66
N ALA A 27 -4.05 9.10 -1.54
CA ALA A 27 -3.10 9.99 -0.88
C ALA A 27 -1.96 9.20 -0.24
N ILE A 28 -2.27 8.07 0.39
CA ILE A 28 -1.27 7.16 0.99
C ILE A 28 -0.35 6.60 -0.09
N ALA A 29 -0.90 6.12 -1.20
CA ALA A 29 -0.15 5.62 -2.35
C ALA A 29 0.78 6.71 -2.92
N ARG A 30 0.28 7.94 -3.06
CA ARG A 30 1.10 9.08 -3.51
C ARG A 30 2.23 9.42 -2.54
N LYS A 31 1.99 9.37 -1.22
CA LYS A 31 3.04 9.56 -0.19
C LYS A 31 4.12 8.49 -0.28
N LEU A 32 3.73 7.25 -0.56
CA LEU A 32 4.62 6.09 -0.67
C LEU A 32 5.26 5.95 -2.06
N GLY A 33 4.94 6.85 -3.00
CA GLY A 33 5.45 6.79 -4.38
C GLY A 33 4.98 5.56 -5.16
N MET A 34 3.79 5.05 -4.82
CA MET A 34 3.22 3.85 -5.42
C MET A 34 1.86 4.13 -6.06
N ASP A 35 1.46 3.24 -6.96
CA ASP A 35 0.16 3.30 -7.61
C ASP A 35 -0.97 2.94 -6.65
N TYR A 36 -2.04 3.74 -6.68
CA TYR A 36 -3.27 3.46 -5.92
C TYR A 36 -3.80 2.05 -6.21
N SER A 37 -3.84 1.64 -7.48
CA SER A 37 -4.33 0.33 -7.90
C SER A 37 -3.52 -0.83 -7.29
N THR A 38 -2.23 -0.61 -7.04
CA THR A 38 -1.37 -1.60 -6.37
C THR A 38 -1.69 -1.67 -4.89
N LEU A 39 -1.82 -0.51 -4.23
CA LEU A 39 -2.17 -0.42 -2.82
C LEU A 39 -3.57 -0.97 -2.53
N ASP A 40 -4.57 -0.62 -3.34
CA ASP A 40 -5.93 -1.12 -3.24
C ASP A 40 -5.97 -2.64 -3.40
N LYS A 41 -5.26 -3.20 -4.38
CA LYS A 41 -5.09 -4.66 -4.49
C LYS A 41 -4.49 -5.27 -3.24
N TRP A 42 -3.43 -4.67 -2.69
CA TRP A 42 -2.76 -5.21 -1.51
C TRP A 42 -3.65 -5.20 -0.26
N VAL A 43 -4.40 -4.11 -0.06
CA VAL A 43 -5.33 -3.98 1.07
C VAL A 43 -6.54 -4.92 0.92
N ARG A 44 -7.03 -5.16 -0.30
CA ARG A 44 -8.13 -6.11 -0.57
C ARG A 44 -7.72 -7.58 -0.56
N ASP A 45 -6.44 -7.85 -0.77
CA ASP A 45 -5.82 -9.18 -0.82
C ASP A 45 -5.27 -9.64 0.55
N THR A 46 -5.30 -8.75 1.55
CA THR A 46 -5.06 -9.06 2.97
C THR A 46 -6.35 -9.53 3.64
#